data_AF-A0A8D2E8F5-F1
#
_entry.id   AF-A0A8D2E8F5-F1
#
_cell.length_a   1.000
_cell.length_b   1.000
_cell.length_c   1.000
_cell.angle_alpha   90.00
_cell.angle_beta   90.00
_cell.angle_gamma   90.00
#
_symmetry.space_group_name_H-M   'P 1'
#
loop_
_entity.id
_entity.type
_entity.pdbx_description
1 polymer ?
#
loop_
_entity_poly.entity_id
_entity_poly.type
_entity_poly.pdbx_seq_one_letter_code
_entity_poly.pdbx_strand_id
1 'polypeptide(L)'
;MNLSSWEERDRMIQIYFPKEGRKVLTPIIFKEENLRTMYSQDRHVDVLNLCFAQFEPDSAEYIKVHHKTYEDIDKHGKYDLLRSTRYFGGMVWYFVNNKKIDGLLIDQIQRDLIDDATSLVQLYHILHPDGQSAQEAKDQAAEGINLIKVFAKTEAQKGAYIELTLQTYQEALSRHSAAS
;
A
#
# COMPACT_ATOMS: atom_id res chain seq x y z
N MET A 1 -35.60 6.03 24.78
CA MET A 1 -35.55 6.12 23.31
C MET A 1 -34.07 6.02 22.95
N ASN A 2 -33.64 4.88 22.41
CA ASN A 2 -32.22 4.63 22.14
C ASN A 2 -31.89 5.03 20.70
N LEU A 3 -30.66 5.49 20.46
CA LEU A 3 -30.14 5.66 19.11
C LEU A 3 -29.90 4.27 18.50
N SER A 4 -30.25 4.11 17.22
CA SER A 4 -29.97 2.89 16.44
C SER A 4 -28.47 2.66 16.28
N SER A 5 -28.07 1.40 16.08
CA SER A 5 -26.67 1.08 15.77
C SER A 5 -26.25 1.67 14.41
N TRP A 6 -24.95 1.83 14.17
CA TRP A 6 -24.43 2.28 12.88
C TRP A 6 -24.88 1.36 11.73
N GLU A 7 -24.91 0.05 11.96
CA GLU A 7 -25.38 -0.95 10.99
C GLU A 7 -26.87 -0.79 10.67
N GLU A 8 -27.71 -0.58 11.69
CA GLU A 8 -29.13 -0.34 11.50
C GLU A 8 -29.39 0.96 10.76
N ARG A 9 -28.64 2.03 11.10
CA ARG A 9 -28.72 3.32 10.43
C ARG A 9 -28.39 3.19 8.94
N ASP A 10 -27.27 2.56 8.62
CA ASP A 10 -26.82 2.35 7.22
C ASP A 10 -27.82 1.53 6.42
N ARG A 11 -28.37 0.48 7.04
CA ARG A 11 -29.40 -0.36 6.42
C ARG A 11 -30.67 0.43 6.13
N MET A 12 -31.14 1.23 7.09
CA MET A 12 -32.33 2.06 6.93
C MET A 12 -32.11 3.14 5.86
N ILE A 13 -30.95 3.79 5.86
CA ILE A 13 -30.60 4.77 4.82
C ILE A 13 -30.65 4.10 3.44
N GLN A 14 -30.08 2.90 3.27
CA GLN A 14 -30.11 2.22 1.96
C GLN A 14 -31.53 1.81 1.52
N ILE A 15 -32.44 1.51 2.46
CA ILE A 15 -33.84 1.17 2.13
C ILE A 15 -34.60 2.40 1.63
N TYR A 16 -34.45 3.55 2.29
CA TYR A 16 -35.19 4.77 1.97
C TYR A 16 -34.50 5.66 0.92
N PHE A 17 -33.17 5.60 0.84
CA PHE A 17 -32.31 6.39 -0.05
C PHE A 17 -31.28 5.47 -0.73
N PRO A 18 -31.71 4.63 -1.68
CA PRO A 18 -30.84 3.62 -2.28
C PRO A 18 -29.68 4.25 -3.07
N LYS A 19 -28.45 3.90 -2.69
CA LYS A 19 -27.23 4.19 -3.44
C LYS A 19 -26.93 3.06 -4.42
N GLU A 20 -26.60 3.39 -5.67
CA GLU A 20 -26.20 2.41 -6.68
C GLU A 20 -24.97 1.62 -6.22
N GLY A 21 -24.97 0.31 -6.47
CA GLY A 21 -23.90 -0.61 -6.05
C GLY A 21 -23.94 -1.07 -4.59
N ARG A 22 -24.70 -0.41 -3.72
CA ARG A 22 -24.86 -0.80 -2.30
C ARG A 22 -26.04 -1.75 -2.12
N LYS A 23 -25.84 -2.85 -1.39
CA LYS A 23 -26.91 -3.79 -1.00
C LYS A 23 -27.29 -3.60 0.46
N VAL A 24 -28.57 -3.85 0.77
CA VAL A 24 -29.12 -3.80 2.15
C VAL A 24 -28.49 -4.87 3.03
N LEU A 25 -28.23 -6.05 2.47
CA LEU A 25 -27.52 -7.14 3.15
C LEU A 25 -26.10 -7.21 2.61
N THR A 26 -25.14 -7.45 3.52
CA THR A 26 -23.73 -7.59 3.17
C THR A 26 -23.53 -8.72 2.15
N PRO A 27 -22.91 -8.42 0.99
CA PRO A 27 -22.65 -9.44 -0.03
C PRO A 27 -21.71 -10.54 0.46
N ILE A 28 -21.99 -11.79 0.08
CA ILE A 28 -21.19 -12.97 0.46
C ILE A 28 -19.75 -12.92 -0.09
N ILE A 29 -19.46 -12.08 -1.08
CA ILE A 29 -18.13 -11.92 -1.67
C ILE A 29 -17.08 -11.49 -0.63
N PHE A 30 -17.50 -10.81 0.43
CA PHE A 30 -16.61 -10.34 1.51
C PHE A 30 -16.31 -11.42 2.56
N LYS A 31 -16.83 -12.64 2.40
CA LYS A 31 -16.42 -13.78 3.22
C LYS A 31 -14.99 -14.21 2.87
N GLU A 32 -14.31 -14.78 3.85
CA GLU A 32 -12.90 -15.17 3.79
C GLU A 32 -12.57 -16.02 2.55
N GLU A 33 -13.35 -17.08 2.31
CA GLU A 33 -13.20 -18.02 1.21
C GLU A 33 -13.36 -17.37 -0.17
N ASN A 34 -14.30 -16.43 -0.28
CA ASN A 34 -14.60 -15.76 -1.53
C ASN A 34 -13.57 -14.66 -1.85
N LEU A 35 -13.08 -13.94 -0.83
CA LEU A 35 -11.98 -12.99 -1.01
C LEU A 35 -10.71 -13.68 -1.50
N ARG A 36 -10.35 -14.84 -0.92
CA ARG A 36 -9.21 -15.63 -1.40
C ARG A 36 -9.35 -16.04 -2.85
N THR A 37 -10.57 -16.39 -3.28
CA THR A 37 -10.87 -16.74 -4.66
C THR A 37 -10.72 -15.53 -5.60
N MET A 38 -11.06 -14.32 -5.14
CA MET A 38 -10.84 -13.10 -5.92
C MET A 38 -9.35 -12.75 -6.03
N TYR A 39 -8.59 -12.92 -4.94
CA TYR A 39 -7.15 -12.65 -4.91
C TYR A 39 -6.34 -13.62 -5.78
N SER A 40 -6.76 -14.88 -5.86
CA SER A 40 -6.10 -15.86 -6.74
C SER A 40 -6.29 -15.56 -8.23
N GLN A 41 -7.23 -14.68 -8.57
CA GLN A 41 -7.52 -14.22 -9.93
C GLN A 41 -6.99 -12.81 -10.20
N ASP A 42 -6.17 -12.24 -9.31
CA ASP A 42 -5.64 -10.87 -9.41
C ASP A 42 -6.71 -9.76 -9.44
N ARG A 43 -7.89 -10.04 -8.88
CA ARG A 43 -9.05 -9.14 -8.88
C ARG A 43 -9.10 -8.22 -7.65
N HIS A 44 -7.94 -7.78 -7.15
CA HIS A 44 -7.84 -6.91 -5.97
C HIS A 44 -8.57 -5.58 -6.17
N VAL A 45 -8.44 -4.96 -7.34
CA VAL A 45 -9.13 -3.70 -7.67
C VAL A 45 -10.66 -3.87 -7.66
N ASP A 46 -11.18 -5.00 -8.15
CA ASP A 46 -12.62 -5.30 -8.10
C ASP A 46 -13.12 -5.43 -6.66
N VAL A 47 -12.35 -6.11 -5.79
CA VAL A 47 -12.68 -6.21 -4.36
C VAL A 47 -12.77 -4.84 -3.72
N LEU A 48 -11.81 -3.94 -4.00
CA LEU A 48 -11.80 -2.58 -3.46
C LEU A 48 -12.93 -1.71 -4.03
N ASN A 49 -13.29 -1.89 -5.31
CA ASN A 49 -14.44 -1.23 -5.92
C ASN A 49 -15.76 -1.66 -5.28
N LEU A 50 -15.94 -2.98 -5.08
CA LEU A 50 -17.11 -3.52 -4.39
C LEU A 50 -17.18 -3.04 -2.94
N CYS A 51 -16.05 -3.01 -2.24
CA CYS A 51 -15.96 -2.55 -0.87
C CYS A 51 -16.38 -1.07 -0.75
N PHE A 52 -15.84 -0.21 -1.61
CA PHE A 52 -16.16 1.21 -1.68
C PHE A 52 -17.63 1.50 -2.02
N ALA A 53 -18.26 0.66 -2.86
CA ALA A 53 -19.68 0.79 -3.16
C ALA A 53 -20.57 0.33 -1.98
N GLN A 54 -20.13 -0.68 -1.23
CA GLN A 54 -20.95 -1.36 -0.22
C GLN A 54 -20.88 -0.71 1.17
N PHE A 55 -19.69 -0.28 1.59
CA PHE A 55 -19.42 0.12 2.97
C PHE A 55 -18.98 1.59 3.05
N GLU A 56 -19.23 2.23 4.19
CA GLU A 56 -18.72 3.57 4.46
C GLU A 56 -17.21 3.52 4.81
N PRO A 57 -16.41 4.55 4.45
CA PRO A 57 -14.96 4.53 4.64
C PRO A 57 -14.48 4.36 6.09
N ASP A 58 -15.29 4.77 7.07
CA ASP A 58 -15.01 4.68 8.51
C ASP A 58 -15.55 3.39 9.15
N SER A 59 -16.25 2.55 8.38
CA SER A 59 -16.79 1.29 8.87
C SER A 59 -15.68 0.25 9.10
N ALA A 60 -15.89 -0.61 10.10
CA ALA A 60 -14.94 -1.68 10.44
C ALA A 60 -14.70 -2.65 9.26
N GLU A 61 -15.74 -2.99 8.49
CA GLU A 61 -15.63 -3.89 7.34
C GLU A 61 -14.87 -3.23 6.18
N TYR A 62 -15.06 -1.93 5.93
CA TYR A 62 -14.27 -1.22 4.92
C TYR A 62 -12.78 -1.30 5.24
N ILE A 63 -12.40 -0.94 6.47
CA ILE A 63 -11.01 -0.96 6.93
C ILE A 63 -10.44 -2.38 6.85
N LYS A 64 -11.18 -3.38 7.32
CA LYS A 64 -10.77 -4.79 7.33
C LYS A 64 -10.52 -5.33 5.92
N VAL A 65 -11.44 -5.10 4.99
CA VAL A 65 -11.30 -5.58 3.59
C VAL A 65 -10.13 -4.89 2.90
N HIS A 66 -9.97 -3.57 3.07
CA HIS A 66 -8.84 -2.82 2.51
C HIS A 66 -7.49 -3.33 3.04
N HIS A 67 -7.33 -3.40 4.37
CA HIS A 67 -6.08 -3.87 4.99
C HIS A 67 -5.74 -5.28 4.54
N LYS A 68 -6.72 -6.19 4.52
CA LYS A 68 -6.50 -7.56 4.08
C LYS A 68 -6.09 -7.64 2.60
N THR A 69 -6.65 -6.78 1.76
CA THR A 69 -6.27 -6.70 0.34
C THR A 69 -4.83 -6.22 0.19
N TYR A 70 -4.43 -5.20 0.96
CA TYR A 70 -3.05 -4.69 0.95
C TYR A 70 -2.04 -5.73 1.45
N GLU A 71 -2.35 -6.46 2.51
CA GLU A 71 -1.50 -7.55 3.02
C GLU A 71 -1.32 -8.67 1.98
N ASP A 72 -2.37 -9.02 1.23
CA ASP A 72 -2.27 -10.03 0.17
C ASP A 72 -1.40 -9.55 -1.01
N ILE A 73 -1.52 -8.26 -1.36
CA ILE A 73 -0.66 -7.61 -2.36
C ILE A 73 0.80 -7.66 -1.94
N ASP A 74 1.11 -7.25 -0.70
CA ASP A 74 2.47 -7.24 -0.18
C ASP A 74 3.07 -8.65 -0.14
N LYS A 75 2.28 -9.62 0.33
CA LYS A 75 2.69 -11.02 0.42
C LYS A 75 3.09 -11.62 -0.94
N HIS A 76 2.44 -11.21 -2.02
CA HIS A 76 2.66 -11.76 -3.36
C HIS A 76 3.37 -10.78 -4.32
N GLY A 77 3.79 -9.60 -3.85
CA GLY A 77 4.47 -8.59 -4.66
C GLY A 77 3.61 -8.00 -5.79
N LYS A 78 2.29 -7.91 -5.62
CA LYS A 78 1.34 -7.52 -6.69
C LYS A 78 1.03 -6.02 -6.73
N TYR A 79 2.01 -5.16 -6.45
CA TYR A 79 1.77 -3.70 -6.29
C TYR A 79 1.28 -3.02 -7.56
N ASP A 80 1.70 -3.54 -8.72
CA ASP A 80 1.36 -2.98 -10.03
C ASP A 80 -0.14 -2.99 -10.33
N LEU A 81 -0.89 -3.93 -9.74
CA LEU A 81 -2.35 -4.00 -9.87
C LEU A 81 -3.03 -2.70 -9.40
N LEU A 82 -2.43 -1.99 -8.44
CA LEU A 82 -3.00 -0.77 -7.86
C LEU A 82 -2.33 0.51 -8.36
N ARG A 83 -1.18 0.45 -9.04
CA ARG A 83 -0.30 1.61 -9.33
C ARG A 83 -1.00 2.77 -10.02
N SER A 84 -1.84 2.50 -11.01
CA SER A 84 -2.61 3.53 -11.74
C SER A 84 -4.07 3.61 -11.30
N THR A 85 -4.34 3.40 -10.01
CA THR A 85 -5.70 3.44 -9.44
C THR A 85 -5.78 4.41 -8.27
N ARG A 86 -7.01 4.82 -7.92
CA ARG A 86 -7.29 5.62 -6.72
C ARG A 86 -6.89 4.94 -5.40
N TYR A 87 -6.63 3.63 -5.43
CA TYR A 87 -6.34 2.84 -4.24
C TYR A 87 -4.84 2.80 -3.89
N PHE A 88 -3.96 3.20 -4.80
CA PHE A 88 -2.51 3.18 -4.55
C PHE A 88 -2.13 3.98 -3.31
N GLY A 89 -2.62 5.22 -3.19
CA GLY A 89 -2.31 6.09 -2.06
C GLY A 89 -2.75 5.50 -0.71
N GLY A 90 -3.92 4.86 -0.66
CA GLY A 90 -4.40 4.19 0.55
C GLY A 90 -3.54 2.99 0.95
N MET A 91 -3.02 2.25 -0.03
CA MET A 91 -2.09 1.14 0.20
C MET A 91 -0.74 1.64 0.72
N VAL A 92 -0.16 2.67 0.08
CA VAL A 92 1.10 3.29 0.53
C VAL A 92 0.97 3.83 1.95
N TRP A 93 -0.11 4.56 2.23
CA TRP A 93 -0.39 5.08 3.56
C TRP A 93 -0.45 3.98 4.61
N TYR A 94 -1.13 2.87 4.31
CA TYR A 94 -1.17 1.70 5.18
C TYR A 94 0.23 1.13 5.46
N PHE A 95 1.03 0.90 4.43
CA PHE A 95 2.38 0.33 4.59
C PHE A 95 3.33 1.24 5.37
N VAL A 96 3.31 2.55 5.12
CA VAL A 96 4.18 3.49 5.84
C VAL A 96 3.84 3.52 7.34
N ASN A 97 2.55 3.60 7.68
CA ASN A 97 2.12 3.59 9.09
C ASN A 97 2.45 2.29 9.81
N ASN A 98 2.42 1.15 9.09
CA ASN A 98 2.72 -0.17 9.65
C ASN A 98 4.19 -0.59 9.48
N LYS A 99 5.06 0.28 8.95
CA LYS A 99 6.48 0.01 8.67
C LYS A 99 6.70 -1.23 7.79
N LYS A 100 5.89 -1.38 6.74
CA LYS A 100 5.91 -2.48 5.77
C LYS A 100 6.19 -1.99 4.34
N ILE A 101 7.15 -1.08 4.17
CA ILE A 101 7.43 -0.49 2.85
C ILE A 101 8.45 -1.26 2.02
N ASP A 102 9.19 -2.19 2.61
CA ASP A 102 10.29 -2.91 1.97
C ASP A 102 9.92 -3.51 0.62
N GLY A 103 8.81 -4.24 0.55
CA GLY A 103 8.40 -4.92 -0.67
C GLY A 103 8.00 -3.96 -1.79
N LEU A 104 7.29 -2.88 -1.46
CA LEU A 104 6.95 -1.83 -2.41
C LEU A 104 8.21 -1.09 -2.91
N LEU A 105 9.14 -0.81 -2.00
CA LEU A 105 10.40 -0.14 -2.32
C LEU A 105 11.23 -1.00 -3.29
N ILE A 106 11.30 -2.31 -3.07
CA ILE A 106 11.93 -3.26 -3.98
C ILE A 106 11.26 -3.25 -5.37
N ASP A 107 9.92 -3.31 -5.43
CA ASP A 107 9.17 -3.28 -6.71
C ASP A 107 9.44 -2.00 -7.49
N GLN A 108 9.49 -0.85 -6.82
CA GLN A 108 9.82 0.43 -7.47
C GLN A 108 11.25 0.44 -8.03
N ILE A 109 12.24 -0.04 -7.28
CA ILE A 109 13.63 -0.11 -7.76
C ILE A 109 13.76 -1.06 -8.96
N GLN A 110 13.11 -2.22 -8.92
CA GLN A 110 13.15 -3.21 -10.02
C GLN A 110 12.49 -2.71 -11.32
N ARG A 111 11.64 -1.70 -11.23
CA ARG A 111 10.94 -1.07 -12.36
C ARG A 111 11.57 0.24 -12.81
N ASP A 112 12.78 0.54 -12.34
CA ASP A 112 13.51 1.78 -12.60
C ASP A 112 12.77 3.06 -12.11
N LEU A 113 11.87 2.92 -11.13
CA LEU A 113 11.08 4.02 -10.54
C LEU A 113 11.77 4.59 -9.29
N ILE A 114 13.00 5.07 -9.46
CA ILE A 114 13.82 5.56 -8.34
C ILE A 114 13.24 6.82 -7.71
N ASP A 115 12.65 7.72 -8.48
CA ASP A 115 12.03 8.93 -7.95
C ASP A 115 10.87 8.60 -7.00
N ASP A 116 10.05 7.60 -7.36
CA ASP A 116 8.98 7.09 -6.50
C ASP A 116 9.55 6.39 -5.24
N ALA A 117 10.62 5.60 -5.40
CA ALA A 117 11.29 4.91 -4.30
C ALA A 117 11.88 5.90 -3.28
N THR A 118 12.51 6.98 -3.76
CA THR A 118 13.04 8.04 -2.88
C THR A 118 11.90 8.81 -2.21
N SER A 119 10.85 9.15 -2.94
CA SER A 119 9.65 9.81 -2.40
C SER A 119 8.97 8.97 -1.32
N LEU A 120 8.95 7.64 -1.46
CA LEU A 120 8.42 6.71 -0.46
C LEU A 120 9.23 6.76 0.85
N VAL A 121 10.56 6.76 0.76
CA VAL A 121 11.45 6.89 1.93
C VAL A 121 11.32 8.26 2.58
N GLN A 122 11.19 9.33 1.80
CA GLN A 122 10.93 10.67 2.32
C GLN A 122 9.61 10.73 3.09
N LEU A 123 8.52 10.17 2.52
CA LEU A 123 7.24 10.07 3.20
C LEU A 123 7.34 9.27 4.51
N TYR A 124 8.12 8.18 4.50
CA TYR A 124 8.40 7.40 5.70
C TYR A 124 9.10 8.25 6.78
N HIS A 125 10.13 9.02 6.43
CA HIS A 125 10.82 9.91 7.36
C HIS A 125 9.92 11.07 7.88
N ILE A 126 8.99 11.57 7.06
CA ILE A 126 8.01 12.58 7.50
C ILE A 126 7.11 12.02 8.61
N LEU A 127 6.66 10.77 8.47
CA LEU A 127 5.76 10.12 9.42
C LEU A 127 6.48 9.53 10.65
N HIS A 128 7.76 9.18 10.51
CA HIS A 128 8.60 8.64 11.58
C HIS A 128 9.85 9.50 11.79
N PRO A 129 9.71 10.77 12.22
CA PRO A 129 10.82 11.72 12.31
C PRO A 129 11.88 11.33 13.35
N ASP A 130 11.48 10.58 14.38
CA ASP A 130 12.37 10.08 15.45
C ASP A 130 12.99 8.71 15.10
N GLY A 131 12.71 8.19 13.89
CA GLY A 131 13.30 6.95 13.40
C GLY A 131 14.81 7.10 13.15
N GLN A 132 15.55 6.01 13.34
CA GLN A 132 17.01 5.98 13.10
C GLN A 132 17.35 6.37 11.66
N SER A 133 16.56 5.89 10.69
CA SER A 133 16.72 6.24 9.27
C SER A 133 16.60 7.74 9.02
N ALA A 134 15.61 8.38 9.65
CA ALA A 134 15.34 9.81 9.49
C ALA A 134 16.42 10.68 10.14
N GLN A 135 16.96 10.28 11.29
CA GLN A 135 18.03 11.01 11.97
C GLN A 135 19.35 10.88 11.21
N GLU A 136 19.74 9.66 10.84
CA GLU A 136 20.98 9.44 10.07
C GLU A 136 20.93 10.12 8.69
N ALA A 137 19.77 10.14 8.04
CA ALA A 137 19.60 10.84 6.78
C ALA A 137 19.80 12.37 6.93
N LYS A 138 19.36 12.96 8.05
CA LYS A 138 19.58 14.38 8.34
C LYS A 138 21.06 14.66 8.62
N ASP A 139 21.70 13.83 9.45
CA ASP A 139 23.11 14.00 9.81
C ASP A 139 24.05 13.90 8.60
N GLN A 140 23.72 13.01 7.66
CA GLN A 140 24.49 12.78 6.44
C GLN A 140 24.06 13.70 5.28
N ALA A 141 23.03 14.54 5.47
CA ALA A 141 22.37 15.28 4.39
C ALA A 141 22.09 14.39 3.17
N ALA A 142 21.56 13.18 3.42
CA ALA A 142 21.38 12.16 2.39
C ALA A 142 20.29 12.57 1.40
N GLU A 143 20.59 12.47 0.11
CA GLU A 143 19.67 12.78 -0.99
C GLU A 143 19.60 11.65 -2.02
N GLY A 144 18.49 11.61 -2.76
CA GLY A 144 18.27 10.63 -3.84
C GLY A 144 18.49 9.19 -3.36
N ILE A 145 19.31 8.45 -4.10
CA ILE A 145 19.63 7.04 -3.82
C ILE A 145 20.24 6.83 -2.43
N ASN A 146 20.93 7.83 -1.86
CA ASN A 146 21.54 7.69 -0.54
C ASN A 146 20.48 7.58 0.57
N LEU A 147 19.29 8.18 0.40
CA LEU A 147 18.18 8.00 1.34
C LEU A 147 17.75 6.53 1.43
N ILE A 148 17.65 5.86 0.28
CA ILE A 148 17.29 4.44 0.20
C ILE A 148 18.37 3.60 0.90
N LYS A 149 19.65 3.93 0.72
CA LYS A 149 20.77 3.23 1.38
C LYS A 149 20.75 3.41 2.90
N VAL A 150 20.49 4.62 3.40
CA VAL A 150 20.36 4.87 4.85
C VAL A 150 19.21 4.04 5.41
N PHE A 151 18.02 4.14 4.82
CA PHE A 151 16.85 3.37 5.24
C PHE A 151 17.12 1.86 5.25
N ALA A 152 17.75 1.33 4.20
CA ALA A 152 18.06 -0.09 4.06
C ALA A 152 18.97 -0.62 5.18
N LYS A 153 19.88 0.20 5.70
CA LYS A 153 20.83 -0.19 6.75
C LYS A 153 20.26 -0.09 8.16
N THR A 154 19.31 0.82 8.37
CA THR A 154 18.85 1.17 9.72
C THR A 154 17.50 0.54 10.07
N GLU A 155 16.49 0.65 9.21
CA GLU A 155 15.10 0.31 9.56
C GLU A 155 14.45 -0.74 8.67
N ALA A 156 14.99 -0.99 7.48
CA ALA A 156 14.44 -2.01 6.60
C ALA A 156 14.63 -3.43 7.19
N GLN A 157 13.58 -4.24 7.13
CA GLN A 157 13.64 -5.65 7.52
C GLN A 157 14.39 -6.49 6.47
N LYS A 158 14.26 -6.10 5.20
CA LYS A 158 14.90 -6.72 4.04
C LYS A 158 16.07 -5.89 3.50
N GLY A 159 16.81 -5.22 4.40
CA GLY A 159 17.91 -4.30 4.06
C GLY A 159 18.90 -4.85 3.03
N ALA A 160 19.45 -6.05 3.29
CA ALA A 160 20.41 -6.70 2.37
C ALA A 160 19.84 -6.92 0.95
N TYR A 161 18.56 -7.24 0.84
CA TYR A 161 17.92 -7.46 -0.46
C TYR A 161 17.66 -6.14 -1.19
N ILE A 162 17.28 -5.08 -0.45
CA ILE A 162 17.15 -3.72 -1.01
C ILE A 162 18.51 -3.24 -1.54
N GLU A 163 19.59 -3.41 -0.78
CA GLU A 163 20.94 -3.02 -1.21
C GLU A 163 21.37 -3.78 -2.48
N LEU A 164 21.15 -5.09 -2.53
CA LEU A 164 21.44 -5.90 -3.72
C LEU A 164 20.64 -5.46 -4.95
N THR A 165 19.34 -5.21 -4.77
CA THR A 165 18.45 -4.76 -5.84
C THR A 165 18.91 -3.40 -6.37
N LEU A 166 19.27 -2.49 -5.46
CA LEU A 166 19.77 -1.16 -5.80
C LEU A 166 21.13 -1.22 -6.51
N GLN A 167 22.04 -2.10 -6.08
CA GLN A 167 23.32 -2.31 -6.78
C GLN A 167 23.08 -2.78 -8.22
N THR A 168 22.18 -3.73 -8.42
CA THR A 168 21.83 -4.24 -9.75
C THR A 168 21.30 -3.12 -10.66
N TYR A 169 20.43 -2.26 -10.13
CA TYR A 169 19.94 -1.07 -10.83
C TYR A 169 21.09 -0.12 -11.22
N GLN A 170 22.00 0.20 -10.28
CA GLN A 170 23.11 1.12 -10.54
C GLN A 170 24.10 0.58 -11.60
N GLU A 171 24.36 -0.73 -11.59
CA GLU A 171 25.19 -1.39 -12.60
C GLU A 171 24.53 -1.36 -13.98
N ALA A 172 23.22 -1.61 -14.06
CA ALA A 172 22.47 -1.53 -15.31
C ALA A 172 22.48 -0.10 -15.88
N LEU A 173 22.26 0.91 -15.03
CA LEU A 173 22.29 2.31 -15.42
C LEU A 173 23.66 2.73 -15.98
N SER A 174 24.74 2.30 -15.32
CA SER A 174 26.12 2.60 -15.73
C SER A 174 26.48 1.98 -17.09
N ARG A 175 25.91 0.82 -17.43
CA ARG A 175 26.11 0.20 -18.75
C ARG A 175 25.38 0.96 -19.86
N HIS A 176 24.17 1.45 -19.59
CA HIS A 176 23.40 2.24 -20.57
C HIS A 176 24.05 3.60 -20.85
N SER A 177 24.59 4.25 -19.84
CA SER A 177 25.30 5.54 -20.02
C SER A 177 26.63 5.38 -20.76
N ALA A 178 27.32 4.25 -20.61
CA ALA A 178 28.56 3.96 -21.33
C ALA A 178 28.34 3.53 -22.80
N ALA A 179 27.11 3.12 -23.16
CA ALA A 179 26.74 2.71 -24.52
C ALA A 179 26.09 3.83 -25.36
N SER A 180 25.87 5.01 -24.77
CA SER A 180 25.33 6.22 -25.41
C SER A 180 26.43 7.22 -25.71
#